data_AF-A0A6B8MHA0-F1
#
_entry.id   AF-A0A6B8MHA0-F1
#
_cell.length_a   1.000
_cell.length_b   1.000
_cell.length_c   1.000
_cell.angle_alpha   90.00
_cell.angle_beta   90.00
_cell.angle_gamma   90.00
#
_symmetry.space_group_name_H-M   'P 1'
#
loop_
_entity.id
_entity.type
_entity.pdbx_description
1 polymer ?
#
loop_
_entity_poly.entity_id
_entity_poly.type
_entity_poly.pdbx_seq_one_letter_code
_entity_poly.pdbx_strand_id
1 'polypeptide(L)'
;MGREEQLLSASIAETLGRAREAETKLGDLIESSGGNEKLLENDEMYEAEETLRFYLQRLYREVSILAERLKLPLFTAEIAAEFRSYEPNGLINMVHEPWDVGLISPALAKVGGLYQSLATMTDRRAVTGIDVFRTILQNTGAIIQAKGLEPRKESDVQQAIFEVVKFAFHDAIREIPVGQLLKTYKPDIGVRSLMAAAEYKFADSEKDVKKALDELYADMKGYSGHYDWRTFFAVIYTTDALLHQERLEEEFRGVKANMNWVPIIVTGKGRRVKRDP
;
A
#
# COMPACT_ATOMS: atom_id res chain seq x y z
N MET A 1 -3.66 -3.73 -1.84
CA MET A 1 -2.36 -4.39 -2.09
C MET A 1 -2.49 -5.83 -1.62
N GLY A 2 -2.07 -6.81 -2.43
CA GLY A 2 -2.23 -8.22 -2.10
C GLY A 2 -1.14 -8.74 -1.16
N ARG A 3 -1.43 -9.86 -0.49
CA ARG A 3 -0.48 -10.61 0.34
C ARG A 3 0.71 -11.12 -0.49
N GLU A 4 0.49 -11.36 -1.77
CA GLU A 4 1.48 -11.91 -2.71
C GLU A 4 2.61 -10.92 -3.00
N GLU A 5 2.30 -9.63 -3.22
CA GLU A 5 3.33 -8.59 -3.41
C GLU A 5 4.21 -8.43 -2.16
N GLN A 6 3.65 -8.64 -0.98
CA GLN A 6 4.36 -8.55 0.30
C GLN A 6 5.32 -9.73 0.48
N LEU A 7 4.85 -10.95 0.24
CA LEU A 7 5.68 -12.15 0.29
C LEU A 7 6.82 -12.08 -0.73
N LEU A 8 6.53 -11.56 -1.93
CA LEU A 8 7.54 -11.33 -2.96
C LEU A 8 8.56 -10.27 -2.52
N SER A 9 8.12 -9.14 -1.96
CA SER A 9 9.02 -8.11 -1.45
C SER A 9 9.93 -8.64 -0.33
N ALA A 10 9.40 -9.44 0.60
CA ALA A 10 10.20 -10.09 1.64
C ALA A 10 11.21 -11.09 1.05
N SER A 11 10.81 -11.89 0.06
CA SER A 11 11.71 -12.80 -0.66
C SER A 11 12.84 -12.05 -1.35
N ILE A 12 12.55 -10.93 -2.02
CA ILE A 12 13.57 -10.10 -2.68
C ILE A 12 14.57 -9.55 -1.67
N ALA A 13 14.11 -9.08 -0.51
CA ALA A 13 14.99 -8.58 0.55
C ALA A 13 15.94 -9.69 1.07
N GLU A 14 15.44 -10.92 1.24
CA GLU A 14 16.27 -12.07 1.59
C GLU A 14 17.27 -12.41 0.49
N THR A 15 16.83 -12.47 -0.77
CA THR A 15 17.69 -12.72 -1.93
C THR A 15 18.80 -11.67 -2.05
N LEU A 16 18.49 -10.39 -1.79
CA LEU A 16 19.48 -9.30 -1.77
C LEU A 16 20.55 -9.51 -0.69
N GLY A 17 20.15 -9.96 0.50
CA GLY A 17 21.08 -10.30 1.57
C GLY A 17 22.05 -11.41 1.15
N ARG A 18 21.53 -12.51 0.61
CA ARG A 18 22.35 -13.63 0.13
C ARG A 18 23.24 -13.27 -1.07
N ALA A 19 22.76 -12.39 -1.95
CA ALA A 19 23.56 -11.89 -3.07
C ALA A 19 24.76 -11.07 -2.59
N ARG A 20 24.60 -10.24 -1.54
CA ARG A 20 25.70 -9.48 -0.93
C ARG A 20 26.72 -10.40 -0.28
N GLU A 21 26.27 -11.45 0.41
CA GLU A 21 27.19 -12.46 0.97
C GLU A 21 28.00 -13.15 -0.15
N ALA A 22 27.37 -13.47 -1.28
CA ALA A 22 28.04 -14.05 -2.44
C ALA A 22 29.01 -13.07 -3.12
N GLU A 23 28.64 -11.78 -3.22
CA GLU A 23 29.50 -10.70 -3.72
C GLU A 23 30.76 -10.54 -2.88
N THR A 24 30.62 -10.47 -1.55
CA THR A 24 31.76 -10.39 -0.64
C THR A 24 32.67 -11.61 -0.78
N LYS A 25 32.11 -12.83 -0.78
CA LYS A 25 32.90 -14.06 -0.96
C LYS A 25 33.69 -14.04 -2.27
N LEU A 26 33.06 -13.65 -3.37
CA LEU A 26 33.72 -13.58 -4.67
C LEU A 26 34.80 -12.50 -4.69
N GLY A 27 34.53 -11.32 -4.12
CA GLY A 27 35.51 -10.24 -3.98
C GLY A 27 36.76 -10.68 -3.21
N ASP A 28 36.57 -11.31 -2.05
CA ASP A 28 37.67 -11.83 -1.22
C ASP A 28 38.52 -12.87 -1.96
N LEU A 29 37.88 -13.77 -2.74
CA LEU A 29 38.57 -14.77 -3.54
C LEU A 29 39.37 -14.13 -4.69
N ILE A 30 38.83 -13.12 -5.37
CA ILE A 30 39.53 -12.41 -6.44
C ILE A 30 40.76 -11.67 -5.88
N GLU A 31 40.60 -10.99 -4.76
CA GLU A 31 41.68 -10.23 -4.11
C GLU A 31 42.78 -11.15 -3.56
N SER A 32 42.41 -12.26 -2.92
CA SER A 32 43.37 -13.26 -2.40
C SER A 32 44.11 -14.03 -3.49
N SER A 33 43.53 -14.14 -4.69
CA SER A 33 44.15 -14.78 -5.85
C SER A 33 45.26 -13.94 -6.50
N GLY A 34 45.37 -12.64 -6.15
CA GLY A 34 46.47 -11.76 -6.56
C GLY A 34 46.68 -11.64 -8.08
N GLY A 35 45.64 -11.89 -8.89
CA GLY A 35 45.73 -11.90 -10.35
C GLY A 35 46.49 -13.09 -10.96
N ASN A 36 46.76 -14.15 -10.18
CA ASN A 36 47.49 -15.32 -10.66
C ASN A 36 46.51 -16.30 -11.33
N GLU A 37 46.45 -16.31 -12.68
CA GLU A 37 45.46 -17.07 -13.48
C GLU A 37 45.38 -18.57 -13.12
N LYS A 38 46.46 -19.18 -12.62
CA LYS A 38 46.48 -20.60 -12.20
C LYS A 38 45.73 -20.90 -10.90
N LEU A 39 45.41 -19.88 -10.10
CA LEU A 39 44.58 -20.02 -8.89
C LEU A 39 43.10 -19.72 -9.17
N LEU A 40 42.78 -19.16 -10.34
CA LEU A 40 41.41 -18.84 -10.77
C LEU A 40 40.64 -20.10 -11.25
N GLU A 41 41.34 -21.18 -11.61
CA GLU A 41 40.76 -22.50 -11.89
C GLU A 41 40.56 -23.33 -10.60
N ASN A 42 40.10 -22.69 -9.52
CA ASN A 42 39.74 -23.37 -8.27
C ASN A 42 38.22 -23.60 -8.26
N ASP A 43 37.78 -24.82 -7.91
CA ASP A 43 36.36 -25.18 -7.75
C ASP A 43 35.60 -24.15 -6.87
N GLU A 44 36.28 -23.60 -5.86
CA GLU A 44 35.71 -22.59 -4.97
C GLU A 44 35.41 -21.24 -5.65
N MET A 45 36.22 -20.83 -6.63
CA MET A 45 35.99 -19.61 -7.42
C MET A 45 34.77 -19.79 -8.32
N TYR A 46 34.72 -20.92 -9.03
CA TYR A 46 33.59 -21.26 -9.89
C TYR A 46 32.28 -21.35 -9.09
N GLU A 47 32.31 -21.97 -7.91
CA GLU A 47 31.15 -22.01 -7.01
C GLU A 47 30.70 -20.61 -6.57
N ALA A 48 31.64 -19.70 -6.26
CA ALA A 48 31.31 -18.33 -5.86
C ALA A 48 30.70 -17.53 -7.03
N GLU A 49 31.26 -17.64 -8.23
CA GLU A 49 30.73 -17.02 -9.45
C GLU A 49 29.30 -17.50 -9.77
N GLU A 50 29.07 -18.81 -9.75
CA GLU A 50 27.76 -19.39 -10.03
C GLU A 50 26.74 -19.05 -8.94
N THR A 51 27.18 -18.97 -7.68
CA THR A 51 26.32 -18.53 -6.57
C THR A 51 25.86 -17.09 -6.75
N LEU A 52 26.78 -16.16 -7.07
CA LEU A 52 26.44 -14.77 -7.33
C LEU A 52 25.54 -14.66 -8.57
N ARG A 53 25.88 -15.35 -9.66
CA ARG A 53 25.07 -15.41 -10.89
C ARG A 53 23.64 -15.85 -10.60
N PHE A 54 23.47 -16.92 -9.83
CA PHE A 54 22.17 -17.45 -9.45
C PHE A 54 21.33 -16.40 -8.73
N TYR A 55 21.90 -15.73 -7.72
CA TYR A 55 21.17 -14.72 -6.96
C TYR A 55 20.86 -13.47 -7.79
N LEU A 56 21.77 -13.03 -8.66
CA LEU A 56 21.51 -11.90 -9.56
C LEU A 56 20.38 -12.21 -10.55
N GLN A 57 20.42 -13.36 -11.23
CA GLN A 57 19.34 -13.78 -12.13
C GLN A 57 18.00 -13.89 -11.39
N ARG A 58 18.02 -14.40 -10.16
CA ARG A 58 16.83 -14.46 -9.32
C ARG A 58 16.32 -13.07 -8.96
N LEU A 59 17.17 -12.14 -8.57
CA LEU A 59 16.79 -10.76 -8.23
C LEU A 59 16.14 -10.05 -9.40
N TYR A 60 16.76 -10.05 -10.58
CA TYR A 60 16.19 -9.39 -11.75
C TYR A 60 14.80 -9.93 -12.10
N ARG A 61 14.61 -11.25 -11.99
CA ARG A 61 13.30 -11.90 -12.19
C ARG A 61 12.28 -11.50 -11.11
N GLU A 62 12.63 -11.61 -9.83
CA GLU A 62 11.70 -11.30 -8.73
C GLU A 62 11.30 -9.81 -8.72
N VAL A 63 12.25 -8.90 -8.96
CA VAL A 63 11.98 -7.45 -9.07
C VAL A 63 11.12 -7.14 -10.28
N SER A 64 11.34 -7.81 -11.43
CA SER A 64 10.47 -7.68 -12.61
C SER A 64 9.04 -8.14 -12.33
N ILE A 65 8.87 -9.30 -11.67
CA ILE A 65 7.55 -9.82 -11.28
C ILE A 65 6.87 -8.82 -10.34
N LEU A 66 7.59 -8.25 -9.38
CA LEU A 66 7.03 -7.26 -8.47
C LEU A 66 6.56 -6.00 -9.24
N ALA A 67 7.36 -5.48 -10.16
CA ALA A 67 7.00 -4.35 -11.00
C ALA A 67 5.76 -4.62 -11.87
N GLU A 68 5.67 -5.82 -12.48
CA GLU A 68 4.50 -6.24 -13.27
C GLU A 68 3.24 -6.31 -12.42
N ARG A 69 3.33 -6.88 -11.22
CA ARG A 69 2.21 -6.97 -10.27
C ARG A 69 1.74 -5.61 -9.77
N LEU A 70 2.68 -4.69 -9.60
CA LEU A 70 2.39 -3.28 -9.31
C LEU A 70 1.89 -2.50 -10.53
N LYS A 71 1.77 -3.15 -11.70
CA LYS A 71 1.29 -2.59 -12.97
C LYS A 71 2.15 -1.42 -13.46
N LEU A 72 3.47 -1.58 -13.41
CA LEU A 72 4.46 -0.59 -13.84
C LEU A 72 5.19 -1.02 -15.13
N PRO A 73 4.53 -1.05 -16.30
CA PRO A 73 5.08 -1.66 -17.51
C PRO A 73 6.34 -0.96 -18.04
N LEU A 74 6.45 0.36 -17.87
CA LEU A 74 7.67 1.10 -18.24
C LEU A 74 8.86 0.68 -17.36
N PHE A 75 8.60 0.45 -16.07
CA PHE A 75 9.62 0.02 -15.12
C PHE A 75 10.05 -1.43 -15.37
N THR A 76 9.10 -2.33 -15.68
CA THR A 76 9.39 -3.69 -16.12
C THR A 76 10.29 -3.69 -17.37
N ALA A 77 10.00 -2.83 -18.35
CA ALA A 77 10.81 -2.71 -19.57
C ALA A 77 12.22 -2.22 -19.28
N GLU A 78 12.38 -1.26 -18.36
CA GLU A 78 13.67 -0.76 -17.88
C GLU A 78 14.49 -1.85 -17.19
N ILE A 79 13.89 -2.60 -16.25
CA ILE A 79 14.56 -3.72 -15.56
C ILE A 79 15.04 -4.78 -16.57
N ALA A 80 14.21 -5.11 -17.57
CA ALA A 80 14.56 -6.08 -18.58
C ALA A 80 15.67 -5.58 -19.54
N ALA A 81 15.68 -4.29 -19.87
CA ALA A 81 16.73 -3.68 -20.67
C ALA A 81 18.07 -3.67 -19.92
N GLU A 82 18.02 -3.32 -18.63
CA GLU A 82 19.17 -3.36 -17.74
C GLU A 82 19.76 -4.77 -17.66
N PHE A 83 18.94 -5.79 -17.39
CA PHE A 83 19.41 -7.18 -17.32
C PHE A 83 20.11 -7.64 -18.61
N ARG A 84 19.53 -7.31 -19.78
CA ARG A 84 20.11 -7.64 -21.08
C ARG A 84 21.44 -6.93 -21.37
N SER A 85 21.71 -5.79 -20.72
CA SER A 85 22.96 -5.05 -20.93
C SER A 85 24.19 -5.81 -20.41
N TYR A 86 23.99 -6.81 -19.55
CA TYR A 86 25.05 -7.65 -18.99
C TYR A 86 25.34 -8.92 -19.82
N GLU A 87 24.60 -9.20 -20.89
CA GLU A 87 24.85 -10.37 -21.74
C GLU A 87 26.10 -10.19 -22.64
N PRO A 88 26.92 -11.23 -22.87
CA PRO A 88 26.74 -12.61 -22.38
C PRO A 88 27.31 -12.86 -20.97
N ASN A 89 28.31 -12.10 -20.51
CA ASN A 89 29.11 -12.47 -19.33
C ASN A 89 29.29 -11.36 -18.28
N GLY A 90 28.73 -10.17 -18.50
CA GLY A 90 28.93 -9.01 -17.63
C GLY A 90 28.19 -9.06 -16.30
N LEU A 91 27.29 -10.03 -16.09
CA LEU A 91 26.40 -10.06 -14.92
C LEU A 91 27.16 -10.20 -13.61
N ILE A 92 28.22 -11.02 -13.60
CA ILE A 92 29.04 -11.28 -12.42
C ILE A 92 30.29 -10.37 -12.35
N ASN A 93 30.41 -9.38 -13.23
CA ASN A 93 31.57 -8.51 -13.24
C ASN A 93 31.70 -7.78 -11.90
N MET A 94 32.93 -7.71 -11.42
CA MET A 94 33.29 -7.01 -10.20
C MET A 94 34.16 -5.80 -10.55
N VAL A 95 33.92 -4.67 -9.89
CA VAL A 95 34.68 -3.43 -10.08
C VAL A 95 35.12 -2.89 -8.73
N HIS A 96 36.24 -2.18 -8.71
CA HIS A 96 36.63 -1.42 -7.53
C HIS A 96 35.73 -0.21 -7.37
N GLU A 97 35.17 -0.03 -6.18
CA GLU A 97 34.50 1.22 -5.86
C GLU A 97 35.55 2.33 -5.65
N PRO A 98 35.36 3.56 -6.16
CA PRO A 98 36.37 4.62 -6.06
C PRO A 98 36.75 5.03 -4.63
N TRP A 99 35.97 4.66 -3.62
CA TRP A 99 36.09 5.11 -2.23
C TRP A 99 36.16 3.96 -1.21
N ASP A 100 36.07 2.72 -1.65
CA ASP A 100 36.04 1.55 -0.76
C ASP A 100 37.21 0.61 -1.09
N VAL A 101 37.57 -0.26 -0.14
CA VAL A 101 38.75 -1.14 -0.25
C VAL A 101 38.43 -2.44 -1.01
N GLY A 102 37.14 -2.70 -1.30
CA GLY A 102 36.67 -3.96 -1.86
C GLY A 102 36.11 -3.88 -3.28
N LEU A 103 35.94 -5.05 -3.88
CA LEU A 103 35.23 -5.26 -5.15
C LEU A 103 33.70 -5.30 -4.95
N ILE A 104 32.97 -4.65 -5.85
CA ILE A 104 31.49 -4.63 -5.89
C ILE A 104 30.96 -5.10 -7.24
N SER A 105 29.75 -5.66 -7.26
CA SER A 105 29.00 -6.03 -8.45
C SER A 105 28.09 -4.87 -8.90
N PRO A 106 28.33 -4.24 -10.05
CA PRO A 106 27.46 -3.20 -10.59
C PRO A 106 26.02 -3.69 -10.80
N ALA A 107 25.86 -4.95 -11.22
CA ALA A 107 24.56 -5.57 -11.42
C ALA A 107 23.78 -5.69 -10.09
N LEU A 108 24.45 -6.08 -9.00
CA LEU A 108 23.83 -6.16 -7.68
C LEU A 108 23.40 -4.77 -7.18
N ALA A 109 24.30 -3.80 -7.28
CA ALA A 109 24.01 -2.42 -6.88
C ALA A 109 22.81 -1.86 -7.66
N LYS A 110 22.76 -2.10 -8.97
CA LYS A 110 21.70 -1.61 -9.84
C LYS A 110 20.35 -2.27 -9.55
N VAL A 111 20.29 -3.59 -9.46
CA VAL A 111 19.03 -4.29 -9.15
C VAL A 111 18.53 -3.97 -7.73
N GLY A 112 19.45 -3.77 -6.78
CA GLY A 112 19.13 -3.27 -5.45
C GLY A 112 18.48 -1.88 -5.47
N GLY A 113 19.02 -0.94 -6.26
CA GLY A 113 18.43 0.39 -6.43
C GLY A 113 17.05 0.37 -7.11
N LEU A 114 16.86 -0.50 -8.10
CA LEU A 114 15.55 -0.72 -8.73
C LEU A 114 14.53 -1.27 -7.73
N TYR A 115 14.93 -2.24 -6.90
CA TYR A 115 14.07 -2.76 -5.83
C TYR A 115 13.75 -1.71 -4.78
N GLN A 116 14.71 -0.91 -4.33
CA GLN A 116 14.50 0.15 -3.32
C GLN A 116 13.34 1.08 -3.70
N SER A 117 13.23 1.41 -4.99
CA SER A 117 12.12 2.23 -5.53
C SER A 117 10.76 1.55 -5.34
N LEU A 118 10.67 0.23 -5.54
CA LEU A 118 9.45 -0.56 -5.34
C LEU A 118 9.18 -0.90 -3.86
N ALA A 119 10.24 -1.02 -3.06
CA ALA A 119 10.16 -1.37 -1.65
C ALA A 119 9.35 -0.34 -0.87
N THR A 120 9.50 0.95 -1.18
CA THR A 120 8.69 2.04 -0.57
C THR A 120 7.19 1.87 -0.78
N MET A 121 6.78 1.27 -1.91
CA MET A 121 5.38 1.00 -2.21
C MET A 121 4.86 -0.25 -1.49
N THR A 122 5.77 -1.14 -1.04
CA THR A 122 5.42 -2.47 -0.50
C THR A 122 5.74 -2.62 0.99
N ASP A 123 6.44 -1.67 1.59
CA ASP A 123 6.82 -1.69 3.00
C ASP A 123 5.61 -1.43 3.91
N ARG A 124 5.28 -2.45 4.71
CA ARG A 124 4.16 -2.45 5.66
C ARG A 124 4.53 -1.85 7.03
N ARG A 125 5.81 -1.55 7.27
CA ARG A 125 6.26 -0.95 8.55
C ARG A 125 5.94 0.53 8.63
N ALA A 126 5.82 1.21 7.49
CA ALA A 126 5.39 2.59 7.44
C ALA A 126 3.87 2.64 7.68
N VAL A 127 3.46 3.03 8.89
CA VAL A 127 2.08 3.47 9.12
C VAL A 127 1.91 4.78 8.37
N THR A 128 1.16 4.76 7.28
CA THR A 128 0.90 5.97 6.50
C THR A 128 -0.19 6.82 7.14
N GLY A 129 -0.28 8.11 6.77
CA GLY A 129 -1.40 8.95 7.20
C GLY A 129 -2.76 8.38 6.79
N ILE A 130 -2.85 7.69 5.64
CA ILE A 130 -4.09 7.03 5.22
C ILE A 130 -4.44 5.83 6.12
N ASP A 131 -3.43 5.12 6.63
CA ASP A 131 -3.64 4.02 7.59
C ASP A 131 -4.10 4.55 8.95
N VAL A 132 -3.52 5.66 9.43
CA VAL A 132 -3.98 6.33 10.67
C VAL A 132 -5.43 6.79 10.50
N PHE A 133 -5.76 7.45 9.38
CA PHE A 133 -7.12 7.90 9.12
C PHE A 133 -8.11 6.73 9.09
N ARG A 134 -7.80 5.67 8.33
CA ARG A 134 -8.60 4.44 8.28
C ARG A 134 -8.77 3.81 9.66
N THR A 135 -7.70 3.75 10.45
CA THR A 135 -7.72 3.17 11.80
C THR A 135 -8.68 3.94 12.69
N ILE A 136 -8.70 5.27 12.63
CA ILE A 136 -9.68 6.09 13.37
C ILE A 136 -11.11 5.72 12.95
N LEU A 137 -11.39 5.62 11.64
CA LEU A 137 -12.72 5.28 11.13
C LEU A 137 -13.17 3.87 11.55
N GLN A 138 -12.29 2.87 11.48
CA GLN A 138 -12.58 1.50 11.93
C GLN A 138 -12.83 1.41 13.45
N ASN A 139 -12.22 2.30 14.23
CA ASN A 139 -12.43 2.37 15.68
C ASN A 139 -13.59 3.28 16.09
N THR A 140 -14.44 3.71 15.16
CA THR A 140 -15.60 4.58 15.44
C THR A 140 -16.44 4.08 16.63
N GLY A 141 -16.80 2.79 16.66
CA GLY A 141 -17.61 2.23 17.75
C GLY A 141 -16.95 2.38 19.12
N ALA A 142 -15.64 2.13 19.20
CA ALA A 142 -14.85 2.30 20.42
C ALA A 142 -14.71 3.77 20.82
N ILE A 143 -14.52 4.69 19.86
CA ILE A 143 -14.45 6.13 20.10
C ILE A 143 -15.77 6.66 20.67
N ILE A 144 -16.90 6.25 20.10
CA ILE A 144 -18.24 6.60 20.59
C ILE A 144 -18.45 6.09 22.02
N GLN A 145 -18.06 4.83 22.28
CA GLN A 145 -18.13 4.26 23.61
C GLN A 145 -17.25 5.00 24.62
N ALA A 146 -16.01 5.32 24.26
CA ALA A 146 -15.07 6.03 25.13
C ALA A 146 -15.54 7.46 25.45
N LYS A 147 -16.23 8.12 24.50
CA LYS A 147 -16.88 9.42 24.71
C LYS A 147 -18.20 9.33 25.49
N GLY A 148 -18.69 8.12 25.80
CA GLY A 148 -19.95 7.92 26.50
C GLY A 148 -21.19 8.38 25.72
N LEU A 149 -21.12 8.39 24.39
CA LEU A 149 -22.18 8.91 23.53
C LEU A 149 -23.17 7.79 23.14
N GLU A 150 -24.43 8.18 22.93
CA GLU A 150 -25.46 7.35 22.30
C GLU A 150 -25.99 8.05 21.04
N PRO A 151 -25.29 7.92 19.90
CA PRO A 151 -25.68 8.53 18.64
C PRO A 151 -27.11 8.19 18.23
N ARG A 152 -27.82 9.20 17.73
CA ARG A 152 -29.20 9.08 17.25
C ARG A 152 -29.34 9.32 15.75
N LYS A 153 -28.34 9.94 15.16
CA LYS A 153 -28.24 10.31 13.74
C LYS A 153 -26.77 10.35 13.34
N GLU A 154 -26.55 10.40 12.04
CA GLU A 154 -25.23 10.42 11.39
C GLU A 154 -24.34 11.55 11.91
N SER A 155 -24.86 12.77 12.00
CA SER A 155 -24.11 13.95 12.48
C SER A 155 -23.55 13.81 13.90
N ASP A 156 -24.18 13.00 14.78
CA ASP A 156 -23.66 12.75 16.12
C ASP A 156 -22.37 11.92 16.05
N VAL A 157 -22.34 10.91 15.16
CA VAL A 157 -21.17 10.07 14.91
C VAL A 157 -20.08 10.89 14.21
N GLN A 158 -20.42 11.57 13.12
CA GLN A 158 -19.48 12.37 12.34
C GLN A 158 -18.75 13.40 13.20
N GLN A 159 -19.48 14.13 14.06
CA GLN A 159 -18.88 15.16 14.91
C GLN A 159 -17.90 14.55 15.92
N ALA A 160 -18.28 13.44 16.55
CA ALA A 160 -17.43 12.75 17.52
C ALA A 160 -16.14 12.23 16.89
N ILE A 161 -16.20 11.69 15.68
CA ILE A 161 -15.02 11.20 14.96
C ILE A 161 -14.17 12.35 14.44
N PHE A 162 -14.79 13.41 13.92
CA PHE A 162 -14.07 14.58 13.43
C PHE A 162 -13.18 15.22 14.50
N GLU A 163 -13.64 15.27 15.74
CA GLU A 163 -12.82 15.75 16.87
C GLU A 163 -11.55 14.91 17.06
N VAL A 164 -11.63 13.58 16.89
CA VAL A 164 -10.47 12.69 16.98
C VAL A 164 -9.54 12.88 15.77
N VAL A 165 -10.11 12.95 14.56
CA VAL A 165 -9.35 13.16 13.32
C VAL A 165 -8.55 14.46 13.38
N LYS A 166 -9.11 15.53 13.96
CA LYS A 166 -8.41 16.82 14.14
C LYS A 166 -7.16 16.76 15.00
N PHE A 167 -7.08 15.83 15.95
CA PHE A 167 -5.86 15.65 16.75
C PHE A 167 -4.74 14.98 15.95
N ALA A 168 -5.10 14.13 14.98
CA ALA A 168 -4.14 13.45 14.12
C ALA A 168 -3.75 14.27 12.88
N PHE A 169 -4.67 15.08 12.35
CA PHE A 169 -4.48 15.84 11.11
C PHE A 169 -4.95 17.28 11.28
N HIS A 170 -3.99 18.22 11.26
CA HIS A 170 -4.27 19.65 11.42
C HIS A 170 -5.09 20.24 10.27
N ASP A 171 -5.09 19.60 9.11
CA ASP A 171 -5.81 20.00 7.90
C ASP A 171 -7.10 19.20 7.69
N ALA A 172 -7.59 18.53 8.74
CA ALA A 172 -8.90 17.90 8.76
C ALA A 172 -10.02 18.96 8.68
N ILE A 173 -10.99 18.70 7.81
CA ILE A 173 -12.11 19.59 7.51
C ILE A 173 -13.43 18.83 7.46
N ARG A 174 -14.54 19.54 7.65
CA ARG A 174 -15.90 19.03 7.44
C ARG A 174 -16.56 19.74 6.27
N GLU A 175 -17.48 19.03 5.63
CA GLU A 175 -18.46 19.60 4.70
C GLU A 175 -17.85 20.45 3.56
N ILE A 176 -16.67 20.06 3.06
CA ILE A 176 -16.06 20.81 1.96
C ILE A 176 -16.91 20.65 0.71
N PRO A 177 -17.30 21.76 0.07
CA PRO A 177 -17.94 21.69 -1.23
C PRO A 177 -16.96 21.14 -2.27
N VAL A 178 -17.16 19.89 -2.66
CA VAL A 178 -16.60 19.26 -3.86
C VAL A 178 -17.47 19.72 -5.02
N GLY A 179 -16.98 20.72 -5.74
CA GLY A 179 -17.73 21.32 -6.85
C GLY A 179 -17.76 20.40 -8.06
N GLN A 180 -18.94 19.96 -8.47
CA GLN A 180 -19.22 19.64 -9.87
C GLN A 180 -19.91 20.82 -10.55
N LEU A 181 -19.84 20.88 -11.89
CA LEU A 181 -20.48 21.92 -12.73
C LEU A 181 -21.96 22.18 -12.42
N LEU A 182 -22.69 21.21 -11.85
CA LEU A 182 -24.13 21.30 -11.58
C LEU A 182 -24.54 20.98 -10.12
N LYS A 183 -23.68 20.31 -9.33
CA LYS A 183 -23.97 19.93 -7.94
C LYS A 183 -22.73 20.03 -7.07
N THR A 184 -22.93 20.45 -5.83
CA THR A 184 -21.88 20.48 -4.80
C THR A 184 -22.06 19.26 -3.90
N TYR A 185 -21.08 18.37 -3.85
CA TYR A 185 -21.05 17.23 -2.94
C TYR A 185 -20.20 17.60 -1.72
N LYS A 186 -20.56 17.13 -0.54
CA LYS A 186 -19.89 17.52 0.70
C LYS A 186 -19.59 16.28 1.52
N PRO A 187 -18.34 15.77 1.49
CA PRO A 187 -18.00 14.65 2.33
C PRO A 187 -18.04 15.09 3.78
N ASP A 188 -18.49 14.18 4.65
CA ASP A 188 -18.65 14.46 6.07
C ASP A 188 -17.32 14.89 6.72
N ILE A 189 -16.25 14.14 6.40
CA ILE A 189 -14.91 14.37 6.94
C ILE A 189 -13.91 14.26 5.78
N GLY A 190 -13.03 15.25 5.64
CA GLY A 190 -11.94 15.23 4.66
C GLY A 190 -10.59 15.56 5.29
N VAL A 191 -9.51 15.01 4.74
CA VAL A 191 -8.12 15.35 5.07
C VAL A 191 -7.38 15.65 3.77
N ARG A 192 -6.99 16.92 3.55
CA ARG A 192 -6.46 17.39 2.25
C ARG A 192 -5.10 16.78 1.91
N SER A 193 -4.22 16.72 2.90
CA SER A 193 -2.87 16.16 2.81
C SER A 193 -2.89 14.68 2.39
N LEU A 194 -3.99 13.98 2.70
CA LEU A 194 -4.20 12.59 2.32
C LEU A 194 -5.01 12.44 1.02
N MET A 195 -5.56 13.55 0.48
CA MET A 195 -6.57 13.53 -0.58
C MET A 195 -7.68 12.50 -0.28
N ALA A 196 -8.08 12.40 0.99
CA ALA A 196 -8.95 11.34 1.48
C ALA A 196 -10.16 11.86 2.24
N ALA A 197 -11.32 11.29 1.95
CA ALA A 197 -12.59 11.67 2.56
C ALA A 197 -13.33 10.46 3.13
N ALA A 198 -14.18 10.69 4.12
CA ALA A 198 -15.08 9.70 4.68
C ALA A 198 -16.53 10.23 4.63
N GLU A 199 -17.43 9.33 4.24
CA GLU A 199 -18.87 9.52 4.26
C GLU A 199 -19.46 8.54 5.27
N TYR A 200 -20.24 9.04 6.22
CA TYR A 200 -20.92 8.23 7.22
C TYR A 200 -22.34 7.93 6.80
N LYS A 201 -22.85 6.78 7.23
CA LYS A 201 -24.28 6.49 7.26
C LYS A 201 -24.62 5.84 8.58
N PHE A 202 -25.77 6.23 9.15
CA PHE A 202 -26.28 5.64 10.39
C PHE A 202 -27.44 4.67 10.08
N ALA A 203 -27.31 3.42 10.52
CA ALA A 203 -28.31 2.38 10.34
C ALA A 203 -28.61 1.64 11.66
N ASP A 204 -29.89 1.55 12.04
CA ASP A 204 -30.34 0.80 13.21
C ASP A 204 -31.10 -0.49 12.87
N SER A 205 -31.20 -0.81 11.58
CA SER A 205 -31.89 -1.99 11.06
C SER A 205 -31.33 -2.39 9.70
N GLU A 206 -31.55 -3.64 9.28
CA GLU A 206 -31.11 -4.11 7.94
C GLU A 206 -31.72 -3.27 6.79
N LYS A 207 -32.94 -2.77 6.97
CA LYS A 207 -33.59 -1.89 6.00
C LYS A 207 -32.81 -0.58 5.85
N ASP A 208 -32.35 -0.03 6.97
CA ASP A 208 -31.53 1.18 6.96
C ASP A 208 -30.13 0.93 6.39
N VAL A 209 -29.56 -0.26 6.57
CA VAL A 209 -28.30 -0.65 5.90
C VAL A 209 -28.47 -0.62 4.38
N LYS A 210 -29.54 -1.22 3.85
CA LYS A 210 -29.83 -1.17 2.40
C LYS A 210 -29.99 0.26 1.90
N LYS A 211 -30.74 1.08 2.64
CA LYS A 211 -30.91 2.50 2.32
C LYS A 211 -29.56 3.25 2.33
N ALA A 212 -28.70 2.97 3.31
CA ALA A 212 -27.37 3.56 3.40
C ALA A 212 -26.51 3.19 2.18
N LEU A 213 -26.57 1.94 1.71
CA LEU A 213 -25.88 1.52 0.49
C LEU A 213 -26.36 2.28 -0.74
N ASP A 214 -27.67 2.42 -0.92
CA ASP A 214 -28.24 3.17 -2.05
C ASP A 214 -27.79 4.63 -2.06
N GLU A 215 -27.76 5.28 -0.89
CA GLU A 215 -27.26 6.65 -0.75
C GLU A 215 -25.76 6.73 -1.08
N LEU A 216 -24.94 5.81 -0.55
CA LEU A 216 -23.51 5.74 -0.85
C LEU A 216 -23.24 5.52 -2.34
N TYR A 217 -24.04 4.72 -3.04
CA TYR A 217 -23.92 4.55 -4.49
C TYR A 217 -24.26 5.82 -5.27
N ALA A 218 -25.20 6.63 -4.78
CA ALA A 218 -25.47 7.94 -5.37
C ALA A 218 -24.28 8.88 -5.17
N ASP A 219 -23.70 8.89 -3.97
CA ASP A 219 -22.54 9.71 -3.62
C ASP A 219 -21.30 9.32 -4.45
N MET A 220 -21.04 8.02 -4.63
CA MET A 220 -19.95 7.52 -5.49
C MET A 220 -19.99 8.09 -6.91
N LYS A 221 -21.18 8.16 -7.51
CA LYS A 221 -21.37 8.78 -8.84
C LYS A 221 -21.06 10.27 -8.79
N GLY A 222 -21.45 10.94 -7.71
CA GLY A 222 -21.23 12.36 -7.47
C GLY A 222 -19.77 12.76 -7.23
N TYR A 223 -18.95 11.86 -6.68
CA TYR A 223 -17.53 12.15 -6.43
C TYR A 223 -16.61 11.74 -7.58
N SER A 224 -17.13 11.08 -8.62
CA SER A 224 -16.33 10.68 -9.78
C SER A 224 -15.74 11.89 -10.52
N GLY A 225 -14.41 11.95 -10.63
CA GLY A 225 -13.69 12.96 -11.44
C GLY A 225 -13.06 14.15 -10.71
N HIS A 226 -13.10 14.24 -9.37
CA HIS A 226 -12.50 15.36 -8.64
C HIS A 226 -11.01 15.12 -8.29
N TYR A 227 -10.10 16.01 -8.67
CA TYR A 227 -8.64 15.80 -8.52
C TYR A 227 -8.15 15.87 -7.07
N ASP A 228 -8.84 16.65 -6.22
CA ASP A 228 -8.45 16.89 -4.82
C ASP A 228 -8.73 15.68 -3.89
N TRP A 229 -9.53 14.71 -4.34
CA TRP A 229 -9.96 13.57 -3.53
C TRP A 229 -9.81 12.26 -4.30
N ARG A 230 -8.93 11.39 -3.84
CA ARG A 230 -8.55 10.14 -4.52
C ARG A 230 -8.95 8.89 -3.75
N THR A 231 -9.24 9.02 -2.47
CA THR A 231 -9.64 7.90 -1.62
C THR A 231 -10.86 8.28 -0.80
N PHE A 232 -11.88 7.44 -0.85
CA PHE A 232 -13.14 7.64 -0.13
C PHE A 232 -13.39 6.45 0.79
N PHE A 233 -13.82 6.72 2.01
CA PHE A 233 -14.23 5.71 2.98
C PHE A 233 -15.74 5.79 3.15
N ALA A 234 -16.45 4.71 2.87
CA ALA A 234 -17.89 4.60 3.13
C ALA A 234 -18.08 3.91 4.48
N VAL A 235 -18.40 4.67 5.53
CA VAL A 235 -18.52 4.17 6.90
C VAL A 235 -19.99 3.98 7.28
N ILE A 236 -20.43 2.74 7.42
CA ILE A 236 -21.77 2.41 7.91
C ILE A 236 -21.68 2.12 9.39
N TYR A 237 -22.20 3.03 10.21
CA TYR A 237 -22.35 2.85 11.64
C TYR A 237 -23.65 2.11 11.95
N THR A 238 -23.55 0.94 12.57
CA THR A 238 -24.68 0.12 12.99
C THR A 238 -24.86 0.08 14.50
N THR A 239 -26.10 0.00 14.96
CA THR A 239 -26.40 -0.15 16.39
C THR A 239 -26.37 -1.59 16.88
N ASP A 240 -26.30 -2.55 15.95
CA ASP A 240 -26.22 -3.99 16.19
C ASP A 240 -25.38 -4.66 15.08
N ALA A 241 -25.10 -5.96 15.21
CA ALA A 241 -24.38 -6.78 14.23
C ALA A 241 -25.27 -7.11 13.01
N LEU A 242 -25.57 -6.09 12.20
CA LEU A 242 -26.54 -6.18 11.09
C LEU A 242 -25.95 -6.71 9.78
N LEU A 243 -24.64 -6.56 9.58
CA LEU A 243 -23.95 -6.98 8.35
C LEU A 243 -22.46 -7.25 8.64
N HIS A 244 -21.91 -8.28 8.01
CA HIS A 244 -20.48 -8.60 8.11
C HIS A 244 -19.65 -7.78 7.12
N GLN A 245 -18.45 -7.34 7.53
CA GLN A 245 -17.54 -6.54 6.70
C GLN A 245 -17.24 -7.20 5.35
N GLU A 246 -16.98 -8.51 5.31
CA GLU A 246 -16.66 -9.23 4.07
C GLU A 246 -17.81 -9.19 3.05
N ARG A 247 -19.07 -9.27 3.53
CA ARG A 247 -20.25 -9.21 2.67
C ARG A 247 -20.43 -7.81 2.08
N LEU A 248 -20.09 -6.77 2.83
CA LEU A 248 -20.08 -5.40 2.35
C LEU A 248 -18.99 -5.19 1.27
N GLU A 249 -17.80 -5.76 1.48
CA GLU A 249 -16.71 -5.73 0.50
C GLU A 249 -17.04 -6.49 -0.80
N GLU A 250 -17.72 -7.64 -0.69
CA GLU A 250 -18.24 -8.39 -1.85
C GLU A 250 -19.24 -7.56 -2.66
N GLU A 251 -20.18 -6.92 -1.99
CA GLU A 251 -21.18 -6.05 -2.60
C GLU A 251 -20.51 -4.87 -3.36
N PHE A 252 -19.54 -4.19 -2.73
CA PHE A 252 -18.79 -3.10 -3.37
C PHE A 252 -17.95 -3.56 -4.57
N ARG A 253 -17.41 -4.78 -4.51
CA ARG A 253 -16.72 -5.39 -5.66
C ARG A 253 -17.68 -5.68 -6.80
N GLY A 254 -18.88 -6.19 -6.51
CA GLY A 254 -19.93 -6.51 -7.48
C GLY A 254 -20.37 -5.32 -8.33
N VAL A 255 -20.48 -4.13 -7.73
CA VAL A 255 -20.90 -2.90 -8.42
C VAL A 255 -19.75 -2.13 -9.11
N LYS A 256 -18.52 -2.68 -9.13
CA LYS A 256 -17.30 -2.00 -9.63
C LYS A 256 -17.04 -0.63 -8.98
N ALA A 257 -17.52 -0.40 -7.76
CA ALA A 257 -17.21 0.79 -6.97
C ALA A 257 -15.76 0.81 -6.43
N ASN A 258 -15.01 -0.26 -6.68
CA ASN A 258 -13.79 -0.64 -5.95
C ASN A 258 -12.51 0.16 -6.27
N MET A 259 -12.51 1.13 -7.19
CA MET A 259 -11.25 1.76 -7.56
C MET A 259 -10.76 2.76 -6.51
N ASN A 260 -11.67 3.55 -5.93
CA ASN A 260 -11.32 4.61 -4.99
C ASN A 260 -12.14 4.59 -3.68
N TRP A 261 -13.10 3.67 -3.53
CA TRP A 261 -13.96 3.57 -2.34
C TRP A 261 -13.63 2.35 -1.50
N VAL A 262 -13.47 2.57 -0.19
CA VAL A 262 -13.22 1.55 0.81
C VAL A 262 -14.43 1.47 1.75
N PRO A 263 -15.22 0.38 1.71
CA PRO A 263 -16.32 0.21 2.65
C PRO A 263 -15.80 -0.15 4.04
N ILE A 264 -16.45 0.37 5.07
CA ILE A 264 -16.20 0.08 6.47
C ILE A 264 -17.55 -0.08 7.16
N ILE A 265 -17.79 -1.20 7.84
CA ILE A 265 -18.90 -1.34 8.78
C ILE A 265 -18.38 -1.37 10.21
N VAL A 266 -19.04 -0.63 11.09
CA VAL A 266 -18.68 -0.51 12.50
C VAL A 266 -19.93 -0.61 13.34
N THR A 267 -19.85 -1.30 14.47
CA THR A 267 -20.96 -1.45 15.41
C THR A 267 -20.69 -0.71 16.71
N GLY A 268 -21.69 -0.01 17.24
CA GLY A 268 -21.59 0.68 18.52
C GLY A 268 -22.97 1.00 19.11
N LYS A 269 -23.01 1.65 20.27
CA LYS A 269 -24.27 2.03 20.92
C LYS A 269 -25.04 3.08 20.12
N GLY A 270 -26.36 3.11 20.22
CA GLY A 270 -27.18 4.15 19.61
C GLY A 270 -28.59 3.66 19.31
N ARG A 271 -29.46 4.58 18.88
CA ARG A 271 -30.82 4.27 18.40
C ARG A 271 -31.34 5.41 17.54
N ARG A 272 -32.00 5.13 16.42
CA ARG A 272 -32.57 6.20 15.60
C ARG A 272 -33.76 6.81 16.31
N VAL A 273 -33.92 8.14 16.21
CA VAL A 273 -35.18 8.79 16.60
C VAL A 273 -36.17 8.52 15.49
N LYS A 274 -37.26 7.79 15.79
CA LYS A 274 -38.41 7.70 14.87
C LYS A 274 -38.93 9.12 14.67
N ARG A 275 -38.92 9.62 13.43
CA ARG A 275 -39.75 10.78 13.08
C ARG A 275 -41.18 10.29 13.13
N ASP A 276 -42.00 10.88 14.01
CA ASP A 276 -43.43 10.67 13.93
C ASP A 276 -43.93 11.15 12.55
N PRO A 277 -44.88 10.42 11.94
CA PRO A 277 -45.35 10.65 10.58
C PRO A 277 -46.01 12.02 10.38
#